data_AF-A0A382I2R1-F1
#
_entry.id   AF-A0A382I2R1-F1
#
_cell.length_a   1.000
_cell.length_b   1.000
_cell.length_c   1.000
_cell.angle_alpha   90.00
_cell.angle_beta   90.00
_cell.angle_gamma   90.00
#
_symmetry.space_group_name_H-M   'P 1'
#
loop_
_entity.id
_entity.type
_entity.pdbx_description
1 polymer ?
#
loop_
_entity_poly.entity_id
_entity_poly.type
_entity_poly.pdbx_seq_one_letter_code
_entity_poly.pdbx_strand_id
1 'polypeptide(L)'
;MSWSVILYNPNELNEDGYCSQAPLCSSSKIQEGGTQIMGGTNECDLNITYNYSRLYHLVFPVEHVQDSDGVLRVESTGLKWLYGKTGETAIPILEKAVERLGTNQYERTVDNCDKCGFTCGVGDGLSDPWASENRRRDYWAPTPGNAGYALNILLEWAREFPKGVFTIY
;
A
#
# COMPACT_ATOMS: atom_id res chain seq x y z
N MET A 1 -7.88 11.47 4.13
CA MET A 1 -8.55 10.17 3.94
C MET A 1 -7.46 9.11 3.78
N SER A 2 -7.65 7.91 4.33
CA SER A 2 -6.76 6.74 4.23
C SER A 2 -7.59 5.49 3.91
N TRP A 3 -7.00 4.53 3.19
CA TRP A 3 -7.51 3.17 3.10
C TRP A 3 -7.10 2.38 4.34
N SER A 4 -7.99 1.52 4.84
CA SER A 4 -7.57 0.43 5.74
C SER A 4 -7.39 -0.83 4.91
N VAL A 5 -6.17 -1.39 4.97
CA VAL A 5 -5.82 -2.63 4.29
C VAL A 5 -5.62 -3.69 5.35
N ILE A 6 -6.48 -4.70 5.33
CA ILE A 6 -6.51 -5.76 6.35
C ILE A 6 -6.28 -7.12 5.69
N LEU A 7 -5.45 -7.96 6.30
CA LEU A 7 -5.29 -9.36 5.91
C LEU A 7 -5.93 -10.28 6.96
N TYR A 8 -6.90 -11.10 6.56
CA TYR A 8 -7.62 -12.00 7.45
C TYR A 8 -7.50 -13.46 7.01
N ASN A 9 -7.77 -14.38 7.93
CA ASN A 9 -7.85 -15.81 7.63
C ASN A 9 -9.26 -16.13 7.10
N PRO A 10 -9.42 -16.57 5.84
CA PRO A 10 -10.73 -16.85 5.27
C PRO A 10 -11.45 -18.06 5.89
N ASN A 11 -10.75 -18.89 6.67
CA ASN A 11 -11.28 -20.13 7.25
C ASN A 11 -11.43 -20.07 8.77
N GLU A 12 -11.09 -18.95 9.40
CA GLU A 12 -11.21 -18.82 10.84
C GLU A 12 -12.65 -18.47 11.18
N LEU A 13 -13.26 -19.29 12.03
CA LEU A 13 -14.59 -19.06 12.57
C LEU A 13 -14.40 -18.58 14.00
N ASN A 14 -15.16 -17.56 14.40
CA ASN A 14 -15.26 -17.17 15.80
C ASN A 14 -15.96 -18.26 16.63
N GLU A 15 -15.99 -18.10 17.96
CA GLU A 15 -16.60 -19.06 18.89
C GLU A 15 -18.09 -19.35 18.58
N ASP A 16 -18.76 -18.42 17.88
CA ASP A 16 -20.16 -18.52 17.45
C ASP A 16 -20.34 -19.18 16.06
N GLY A 17 -19.26 -19.67 15.42
CA GLY A 17 -19.31 -20.35 14.13
C GLY A 17 -19.47 -19.43 12.91
N TYR A 18 -19.28 -18.11 13.08
CA TYR A 18 -19.26 -17.12 12.01
C TYR A 18 -17.82 -16.80 11.59
N CYS A 19 -17.60 -16.44 10.33
CA CYS A 19 -16.26 -16.06 9.83
C CYS A 19 -15.67 -14.94 10.70
N SER A 20 -14.56 -15.20 11.38
CA SER A 20 -13.89 -14.22 12.21
C SER A 20 -13.28 -13.16 11.29
N GLN A 21 -13.78 -11.93 11.38
CA GLN A 21 -13.21 -10.78 10.67
C GLN A 21 -11.94 -10.24 11.36
N ALA A 22 -11.33 -11.00 12.27
CA ALA A 22 -10.14 -10.56 12.98
C ALA A 22 -8.95 -10.51 12.01
N PRO A 23 -8.15 -9.43 12.04
CA PRO A 23 -6.88 -9.39 11.32
C PRO A 23 -5.95 -10.52 11.78
N LEU A 24 -5.21 -11.10 10.84
CA LEU A 24 -4.09 -11.98 11.16
C LEU A 24 -3.03 -11.21 11.96
N CYS A 25 -2.29 -11.90 12.83
CA CYS A 25 -1.22 -11.27 13.61
C CYS A 25 0.15 -11.66 13.06
N SER A 26 0.86 -10.71 12.47
CA SER A 26 2.24 -10.89 12.03
C SER A 26 3.18 -11.09 13.21
N SER A 27 4.25 -11.84 12.97
CA SER A 27 5.39 -11.94 13.89
C SER A 27 6.13 -10.61 14.07
N SER A 28 6.00 -9.68 13.12
CA SER A 28 6.63 -8.36 13.14
C SER A 28 5.69 -7.28 13.68
N LYS A 29 6.25 -6.36 14.48
CA LYS A 29 5.54 -5.17 14.96
C LYS A 29 5.51 -4.09 13.90
N ILE A 30 4.36 -3.43 13.81
CA ILE A 30 4.05 -2.42 12.81
C ILE A 30 3.73 -1.12 13.52
N GLN A 31 4.46 -0.07 13.14
CA GLN A 31 4.32 1.31 13.64
C GLN A 31 4.30 2.27 12.45
N GLU A 32 3.49 1.92 11.46
CA GLU A 32 3.41 2.58 10.16
C GLU A 32 1.96 2.93 9.86
N GLY A 33 1.75 3.83 8.90
CA GLY A 33 0.41 4.22 8.51
C GLY A 33 -0.03 5.60 9.02
N GLY A 34 -1.20 6.03 8.56
CA GLY A 34 -1.78 7.35 8.89
C GLY A 34 -2.29 7.46 10.33
N THR A 35 -2.70 6.34 10.94
CA THR A 35 -3.11 6.23 12.35
C THR A 35 -2.36 5.04 12.95
N GLN A 36 -1.70 5.25 14.09
CA GLN A 36 -0.83 4.25 14.71
C GLN A 36 -1.24 4.01 16.17
N ILE A 37 -1.23 2.74 16.59
CA ILE A 37 -1.40 2.37 18.00
C ILE A 37 -0.08 2.63 18.74
N MET A 38 -0.15 3.31 19.88
CA MET A 38 1.03 3.61 20.71
C MET A 38 1.72 2.30 21.15
N GLY A 39 2.99 2.12 20.77
CA GLY A 39 3.75 0.88 21.00
C GLY A 39 3.69 -0.14 19.85
N GLY A 40 2.94 0.16 18.80
CA GLY A 40 2.76 -0.66 17.60
C GLY A 40 1.70 -1.75 17.76
N THR A 41 1.39 -2.40 16.64
CA THR A 41 0.50 -3.56 16.58
C THR A 41 1.15 -4.68 15.78
N ASN A 42 0.71 -5.91 16.03
CA ASN A 42 1.03 -7.06 15.19
C ASN A 42 -0.13 -7.40 14.25
N GLU A 43 -1.30 -6.78 14.44
CA GLU A 43 -2.44 -6.98 13.58
C GLU A 43 -2.09 -6.53 12.16
N CYS A 44 -2.41 -7.38 11.19
CA CYS A 44 -2.25 -7.11 9.77
C CYS A 44 -3.33 -6.13 9.30
N ASP A 45 -3.37 -4.95 9.90
CA ASP A 45 -4.20 -3.79 9.56
C ASP A 45 -3.30 -2.56 9.41
N LEU A 46 -3.23 -2.03 8.19
CA LEU A 46 -2.39 -0.89 7.84
C LEU A 46 -3.23 0.22 7.23
N ASN A 47 -3.10 1.41 7.81
CA ASN A 47 -3.74 2.62 7.31
C ASN A 47 -2.85 3.31 6.26
N ILE A 48 -3.20 3.15 4.98
CA ILE A 48 -2.45 3.72 3.86
C ILE A 48 -3.13 5.00 3.38
N THR A 49 -2.38 6.09 3.25
CA THR A 49 -2.93 7.39 2.85
C THR A 49 -3.30 7.46 1.35
N TYR A 50 -4.40 8.14 1.01
CA TYR A 50 -4.90 8.24 -0.37
C TYR A 50 -3.98 9.03 -1.32
N ASN A 51 -3.10 9.89 -0.79
CA ASN A 51 -2.09 10.60 -1.58
C ASN A 51 -1.19 9.65 -2.41
N TYR A 52 -1.02 8.39 -1.99
CA TYR A 52 -0.26 7.38 -2.73
C TYR A 52 -1.01 6.82 -3.94
N SER A 53 -2.29 7.15 -4.11
CA SER A 53 -3.17 6.60 -5.15
C SER A 53 -2.52 6.58 -6.53
N ARG A 54 -2.05 7.75 -6.99
CA ARG A 54 -1.47 7.88 -8.34
C ARG A 54 -0.23 6.99 -8.51
N LEU A 55 0.55 6.70 -7.47
CA LEU A 55 1.66 5.75 -7.53
C LEU A 55 1.17 4.31 -7.64
N TYR A 56 0.11 3.95 -6.91
CA TYR A 56 -0.46 2.61 -6.97
C TYR A 56 -1.09 2.30 -8.33
N HIS A 57 -1.77 3.26 -8.96
CA HIS A 57 -2.29 3.08 -10.31
C HIS A 57 -1.19 2.83 -11.37
N LEU A 58 0.08 3.14 -11.09
CA LEU A 58 1.20 2.92 -12.01
C LEU A 58 1.83 1.52 -11.89
N VAL A 59 1.61 0.84 -10.77
CA VAL A 59 2.27 -0.44 -10.45
C VAL A 59 1.32 -1.62 -10.35
N PHE A 60 0.04 -1.38 -10.08
CA PHE A 60 -0.96 -2.45 -10.06
C PHE A 60 -1.57 -2.72 -11.45
N PRO A 61 -1.95 -3.98 -11.73
CA PRO A 61 -2.52 -4.37 -13.01
C PRO A 61 -3.75 -3.55 -13.40
N VAL A 62 -3.93 -3.44 -14.71
CA VAL A 62 -5.12 -2.85 -15.33
C VAL A 62 -6.11 -3.98 -15.58
N GLU A 63 -7.34 -3.84 -15.10
CA GLU A 63 -8.39 -4.85 -15.24
C GLU A 63 -9.60 -4.28 -15.97
N HIS A 64 -10.42 -5.18 -16.52
CA HIS A 64 -11.72 -4.82 -17.06
C HIS A 64 -12.69 -4.54 -15.91
N VAL A 65 -13.01 -3.27 -15.70
CA VAL A 65 -13.97 -2.83 -14.68
C VAL A 65 -15.29 -2.55 -15.38
N GLN A 66 -16.36 -3.17 -14.90
CA GLN A 66 -17.72 -2.83 -15.32
C GLN A 66 -18.23 -1.72 -14.41
N ASP A 67 -18.55 -0.57 -15.01
CA ASP A 67 -19.15 0.56 -14.30
C ASP A 67 -20.62 0.28 -13.95
N SER A 68 -21.23 1.09 -13.07
CA SER A 68 -22.65 0.98 -12.70
C SER A 68 -23.60 1.10 -13.90
N ASP A 69 -23.15 1.77 -14.96
CA ASP A 69 -23.88 1.95 -16.21
C ASP A 69 -23.67 0.78 -17.20
N GLY A 70 -22.97 -0.28 -16.80
CA GLY A 70 -22.68 -1.46 -17.62
C GLY A 70 -21.56 -1.27 -18.64
N VAL A 71 -20.88 -0.12 -18.64
CA VAL A 71 -19.78 0.18 -19.56
C VAL A 71 -18.50 -0.51 -19.09
N LEU A 72 -17.90 -1.32 -19.98
CA LEU A 72 -16.62 -1.96 -19.71
C LEU A 72 -15.48 -0.96 -19.94
N ARG A 73 -14.72 -0.67 -18.89
CA ARG A 73 -13.52 0.17 -18.93
C ARG A 73 -12.31 -0.68 -18.61
N VAL A 74 -11.15 -0.29 -19.15
CA VAL A 74 -9.86 -0.93 -18.86
C VAL A 74 -9.05 0.07 -18.06
N GLU A 75 -8.98 -0.12 -16.74
CA GLU A 75 -8.29 0.80 -15.83
C GLU A 75 -7.56 0.07 -14.71
N SER A 76 -6.49 0.68 -14.20
CA SER A 76 -5.87 0.20 -12.96
C SER A 76 -6.77 0.58 -11.81
N THR A 77 -7.13 -0.37 -10.94
CA THR A 77 -7.87 -0.08 -9.70
C THR A 77 -6.93 0.38 -8.57
N GLY A 78 -5.62 0.44 -8.83
CA GLY A 78 -4.60 0.81 -7.86
C GLY A 78 -4.58 -0.19 -6.70
N LEU A 79 -4.52 0.33 -5.47
CA LEU A 79 -4.47 -0.51 -4.26
C LEU A 79 -5.68 -1.46 -4.15
N LYS A 80 -6.86 -1.04 -4.65
CA LYS A 80 -8.09 -1.87 -4.63
C LYS A 80 -7.95 -3.18 -5.39
N TRP A 81 -6.96 -3.33 -6.25
CA TRP A 81 -6.67 -4.59 -6.93
C TRP A 81 -6.45 -5.76 -5.95
N LEU A 82 -5.91 -5.49 -4.76
CA LEU A 82 -5.70 -6.49 -3.72
C LEU A 82 -7.00 -7.01 -3.11
N TYR A 83 -8.13 -6.29 -3.25
CA TYR A 83 -9.39 -6.68 -2.63
C TYR A 83 -9.82 -8.10 -3.06
N GLY A 84 -10.01 -8.98 -2.07
CA GLY A 84 -10.38 -10.37 -2.27
C GLY A 84 -9.26 -11.26 -2.83
N LYS A 85 -8.04 -10.75 -3.02
CA LYS A 85 -6.89 -11.56 -3.43
C LYS A 85 -6.25 -12.24 -2.22
N THR A 86 -5.73 -13.44 -2.45
CA THR A 86 -4.92 -14.13 -1.45
C THR A 86 -3.51 -13.54 -1.40
N GLY A 87 -2.82 -13.71 -0.28
CA GLY A 87 -1.40 -13.39 -0.13
C GLY A 87 -0.57 -14.01 -1.27
N GLU A 88 -0.76 -15.30 -1.55
CA GLU A 88 -0.07 -16.04 -2.62
C GLU A 88 -0.24 -15.38 -4.00
N THR A 89 -1.46 -14.95 -4.33
CA THR A 89 -1.73 -14.27 -5.61
C THR A 89 -1.12 -12.87 -5.65
N ALA A 90 -1.07 -12.19 -4.50
CA ALA A 90 -0.57 -10.82 -4.39
C ALA A 90 0.96 -10.72 -4.42
N ILE A 91 1.70 -11.72 -3.90
CA ILE A 91 3.17 -11.72 -3.80
C ILE A 91 3.85 -11.25 -5.10
N PRO A 92 3.66 -11.87 -6.28
CA PRO A 92 4.42 -11.49 -7.47
C PRO A 92 4.09 -10.09 -7.99
N ILE A 93 2.92 -9.55 -7.66
CA ILE A 93 2.53 -8.19 -8.02
C ILE A 93 3.13 -7.18 -7.05
N LEU A 94 3.07 -7.48 -5.75
CA LEU A 94 3.66 -6.66 -4.70
C LEU A 94 5.20 -6.59 -4.84
N GLU A 95 5.86 -7.69 -5.19
CA GLU A 95 7.31 -7.70 -5.47
C GLU A 95 7.70 -6.73 -6.58
N LYS A 96 6.99 -6.79 -7.72
CA LYS A 96 7.22 -5.87 -8.84
C LYS A 96 6.92 -4.41 -8.47
N ALA A 97 5.86 -4.20 -7.67
CA ALA A 97 5.49 -2.87 -7.22
C ALA A 97 6.56 -2.27 -6.29
N VAL A 98 7.03 -3.05 -5.32
CA VAL A 98 8.11 -2.67 -4.40
C VAL A 98 9.42 -2.44 -5.16
N GLU A 99 9.77 -3.31 -6.10
CA GLU A 99 10.96 -3.14 -6.95
C GLU A 99 10.89 -1.83 -7.74
N ARG A 100 9.72 -1.49 -8.27
CA ARG A 100 9.52 -0.28 -9.09
C ARG A 100 9.54 1.00 -8.26
N LEU A 101 8.87 1.01 -7.10
CA LEU A 101 8.73 2.19 -6.25
C LEU A 101 9.91 2.40 -5.29
N GLY A 102 10.59 1.32 -4.89
CA GLY A 102 11.60 1.32 -3.84
C GLY A 102 11.00 1.46 -2.43
N THR A 103 11.83 1.36 -1.40
CA THR A 103 11.41 1.40 0.01
C THR A 103 12.14 2.46 0.84
N ASN A 104 12.96 3.31 0.21
CA ASN A 104 13.66 4.39 0.89
C ASN A 104 12.68 5.50 1.28
N GLN A 105 12.10 5.39 2.47
CA GLN A 105 11.19 6.40 3.01
C GLN A 105 11.90 7.73 3.26
N TYR A 106 11.13 8.82 3.22
CA TYR A 106 11.56 10.19 3.55
C TYR A 106 12.66 10.79 2.65
N GLU A 107 13.08 10.05 1.63
CA GLU A 107 13.85 10.60 0.53
C GLU A 107 12.86 11.25 -0.46
N ARG A 108 12.93 12.59 -0.57
CA ARG A 108 12.33 13.27 -1.73
C ARG A 108 13.25 13.03 -2.91
N THR A 109 12.87 12.11 -3.79
CA THR A 109 13.44 12.07 -5.12
C THR A 109 12.91 13.28 -5.88
N VAL A 110 13.78 13.94 -6.64
CA VAL A 110 13.43 15.00 -7.60
C VAL A 110 12.13 14.70 -8.34
N ASP A 111 11.37 15.76 -8.59
CA ASP A 111 10.27 15.75 -9.55
C ASP A 111 10.82 15.23 -10.89
N ASN A 112 10.19 14.19 -11.46
CA ASN A 112 10.64 13.36 -12.59
C ASN A 112 11.50 12.15 -12.17
N CYS A 113 10.93 11.23 -11.40
CA CYS A 113 11.53 9.91 -11.28
C CYS A 113 11.32 9.12 -12.59
N ASP A 114 12.37 8.98 -13.41
CA ASP A 114 12.32 8.24 -14.68
C ASP A 114 11.90 6.76 -14.51
N LYS A 115 12.11 6.19 -13.31
CA LYS A 115 11.76 4.79 -12.99
C LYS A 115 10.27 4.58 -12.75
N CYS A 116 9.59 5.52 -12.10
CA CYS A 116 8.16 5.42 -11.81
C CYS A 116 7.28 6.39 -12.62
N GLY A 117 7.85 7.35 -13.34
CA GLY A 117 7.13 8.35 -14.14
C GLY A 117 6.37 9.39 -13.30
N PHE A 118 6.63 9.46 -11.99
CA PHE A 118 5.90 10.32 -11.08
C PHE A 118 6.54 11.72 -10.97
N THR A 119 5.72 12.72 -11.26
CA THR A 119 6.02 14.14 -11.08
C THR A 119 5.13 14.65 -9.95
N CYS A 120 5.66 14.74 -8.73
CA CYS A 120 5.15 15.72 -7.78
C CYS A 120 5.61 17.10 -8.28
N GLY A 121 4.83 18.15 -8.02
CA GLY A 121 5.26 19.51 -8.33
C GLY A 121 6.06 20.06 -7.15
N VAL A 122 7.12 20.81 -7.46
CA VAL A 122 7.76 21.73 -6.54
C VAL A 122 6.66 22.56 -5.87
N GLY A 123 6.46 22.40 -4.56
CA GLY A 123 5.91 23.51 -3.79
C GLY A 123 6.93 24.63 -3.89
N ASP A 124 6.53 25.80 -4.41
CA ASP A 124 7.38 26.96 -4.63
C ASP A 124 8.42 27.13 -3.50
N GLY A 125 9.72 26.96 -3.82
CA GLY A 125 10.81 27.31 -2.90
C GLY A 125 11.81 26.23 -2.46
N LEU A 126 11.92 25.08 -3.13
CA LEU A 126 13.06 24.16 -2.89
C LEU A 126 14.15 24.37 -3.94
N SER A 127 15.19 25.12 -3.57
CA SER A 127 16.34 25.47 -4.44
C SER A 127 17.27 24.28 -4.72
N ASP A 128 17.27 23.25 -3.86
CA ASP A 128 18.00 21.99 -4.08
C ASP A 128 17.17 20.80 -3.57
N PRO A 129 16.65 19.94 -4.45
CA PRO A 129 15.85 18.77 -4.09
C PRO A 129 16.64 17.69 -3.33
N TRP A 130 17.97 17.72 -3.35
CA TRP A 130 18.84 16.77 -2.65
C TRP A 130 19.36 17.29 -1.30
N ALA A 131 19.12 18.56 -0.96
CA ALA A 131 19.59 19.15 0.28
C ALA A 131 19.00 18.42 1.50
N SER A 132 19.84 18.13 2.49
CA SER A 132 19.43 17.38 3.69
C SER A 132 18.33 18.07 4.49
N GLU A 133 18.26 19.40 4.43
CA GLU A 133 17.18 20.23 5.01
C GLU A 133 15.80 19.97 4.39
N ASN A 134 15.77 19.39 3.18
CA ASN A 134 14.54 19.04 2.46
C ASN A 134 14.07 17.60 2.69
N ARG A 135 14.83 16.80 3.46
CA ARG A 135 14.41 15.49 3.98
C ARG A 135 13.41 15.70 5.11
N ARG A 136 12.12 15.77 4.76
CA ARG A 136 11.06 15.75 5.77
C ARG A 136 10.72 14.29 6.07
N ARG A 137 10.74 13.92 7.37
CA ARG A 137 10.17 12.65 7.86
C ARG A 137 8.65 12.72 7.80
N ASP A 138 8.14 12.79 6.59
CA ASP A 138 6.73 12.97 6.31
C ASP A 138 6.19 11.73 5.62
N TYR A 139 5.48 10.90 6.40
CA TYR A 139 4.75 9.76 5.85
C TYR A 139 3.68 10.24 4.85
N TRP A 140 3.07 11.42 5.04
CA TRP A 140 2.05 11.94 4.15
C TRP A 140 2.62 12.54 2.84
N ALA A 141 3.92 12.41 2.57
CA ALA A 141 4.47 12.76 1.28
C ALA A 141 4.29 11.60 0.28
N PRO A 142 3.65 11.82 -0.88
CA PRO A 142 3.44 10.77 -1.89
C PRO A 142 4.71 10.53 -2.71
N THR A 143 5.78 10.11 -2.04
CA THR A 143 7.03 9.70 -2.70
C THR A 143 6.98 8.22 -3.06
N PRO A 144 7.72 7.78 -4.10
CA PRO A 144 7.82 6.37 -4.45
C PRO A 144 8.28 5.52 -3.27
N GLY A 145 9.32 5.95 -2.54
CA GLY A 145 9.85 5.21 -1.40
C GLY A 145 8.86 5.05 -0.25
N ASN A 146 8.09 6.10 0.07
CA ASN A 146 7.04 6.02 1.09
C ASN A 146 5.93 5.03 0.68
N ALA A 147 5.45 5.13 -0.56
CA ALA A 147 4.40 4.26 -1.07
C ALA A 147 4.85 2.81 -1.18
N GLY A 148 6.08 2.58 -1.66
CA GLY A 148 6.65 1.24 -1.83
C GLY A 148 7.04 0.59 -0.50
N TYR A 149 7.46 1.36 0.51
CA TYR A 149 7.64 0.83 1.86
C TYR A 149 6.32 0.31 2.45
N ALA A 150 5.21 1.03 2.28
CA ALA A 150 3.90 0.54 2.68
C ALA A 150 3.53 -0.76 1.96
N LEU A 151 3.82 -0.88 0.66
CA LEU A 151 3.62 -2.13 -0.08
C LEU A 151 4.55 -3.27 0.38
N ASN A 152 5.76 -2.95 0.86
CA ASN A 152 6.68 -3.94 1.39
C ASN A 152 6.13 -4.58 2.68
N ILE A 153 5.46 -3.80 3.54
CA ILE A 153 4.75 -4.35 4.71
C ILE A 153 3.68 -5.36 4.27
N LEU A 154 2.86 -4.99 3.27
CA LEU A 154 1.83 -5.89 2.72
C LEU A 154 2.45 -7.14 2.09
N LEU A 155 3.61 -7.02 1.43
CA LEU A 155 4.36 -8.13 0.85
C LEU A 155 4.86 -9.10 1.93
N GLU A 156 5.36 -8.59 3.04
CA GLU A 156 5.80 -9.40 4.18
C GLU A 156 4.62 -10.20 4.76
N TRP A 157 3.47 -9.56 4.96
CA TRP A 157 2.26 -10.28 5.38
C TRP A 157 1.82 -11.33 4.38
N ALA A 158 1.86 -11.02 3.08
CA ALA A 158 1.47 -11.96 2.04
C ALA A 158 2.37 -13.21 2.02
N ARG A 159 3.67 -13.03 2.30
CA ARG A 159 4.64 -14.12 2.44
C ARG A 159 4.43 -14.93 3.72
N GLU A 160 4.13 -14.25 4.83
CA GLU A 160 3.85 -14.90 6.12
C GLU A 160 2.52 -15.68 6.08
N PHE A 161 1.52 -15.14 5.39
CA PHE A 161 0.16 -15.68 5.31
C PHE A 161 -0.30 -15.83 3.85
N PRO A 162 0.25 -16.79 3.08
CA PRO A 162 -0.09 -16.95 1.66
C PRO A 162 -1.57 -17.26 1.42
N LYS A 163 -2.25 -17.88 2.39
CA LYS A 163 -3.69 -18.17 2.34
C LYS A 163 -4.58 -17.06 2.90
N GLY A 164 -4.00 -16.04 3.52
CA GLY A 164 -4.76 -14.88 4.00
C GLY A 164 -5.37 -14.12 2.82
N VAL A 165 -6.51 -13.48 3.03
CA VAL A 165 -7.22 -12.70 2.00
C VAL A 165 -7.20 -11.23 2.38
N PHE A 166 -6.91 -10.36 1.41
CA PHE A 166 -6.91 -8.91 1.62
C PHE A 166 -8.32 -8.33 1.52
N THR A 167 -8.67 -7.47 2.48
CA THR A 167 -9.82 -6.56 2.41
C THR A 167 -9.33 -5.11 2.43
N ILE A 168 -10.05 -4.25 1.71
CA ILE A 168 -9.74 -2.83 1.60
C ILE A 168 -11.02 -2.04 1.84
N TYR A 169 -10.95 -1.06 2.75
CA TYR A 169 -12.01 -0.10 3.07
C TYR A 169 -11.60 1.33 2.71
#